data_AF-Q84BV8-F1
#
_entry.id   AF-Q84BV8-F1
#
_cell.length_a   1.000
_cell.length_b   1.000
_cell.length_c   1.000
_cell.angle_alpha   90.00
_cell.angle_beta   90.00
_cell.angle_gamma   90.00
#
_symmetry.space_group_name_H-M   'P 1'
#
loop_
_entity.id
_entity.type
_entity.pdbx_description
1 polymer ?
#
loop_
_entity_poly.entity_id
_entity_poly.type
_entity_poly.pdbx_seq_one_letter_code
_entity_poly.pdbx_strand_id
1 'polypeptide(L)'
;MKKISSAIFLGAIFVFVNCKSNVGEDSGKDDPTNKFYQSIIQLGNGFLDVFTSFGGLVADALGFKADPKKSEVKDYFDSLAKKLEETKKGLNDLNNNNNAGGSAGDAEKAAEEGTAGKADGVQGAIAEISKWLEEMAKAATEAAAAANGGKEDMIGKVVKVDAAAAKGGDATSVNGIASGIKGIVEAAEKAGEEGKLESEEVAAGAGEANAEAGKLFAKKANDGDNGGGGAGDAEKAAAAVSPVSGKQILKAIVDAAKGDGEKKGVKDVKDAKIPIEAAIGSTEEKAAAAFNNNGMKKNDQIAAAIVLRGMAKDGEFALKNDEHAKAEKGLKSTVESAVNKTVVALTDLVRKAVQAGLKTVGSAVKADSSKTPVVGTKAP
;
A
#
# COMPACT_ATOMS: atom_id res chain seq x y z
N MET A 1 22.44 15.53 8.03
CA MET A 1 21.89 14.70 6.94
C MET A 1 22.98 13.79 6.39
N LYS A 2 23.09 12.55 6.87
CA LYS A 2 23.99 11.55 6.29
C LYS A 2 23.14 10.62 5.41
N LYS A 3 23.30 10.76 4.09
CA LYS A 3 22.82 9.79 3.10
C LYS A 3 23.61 8.50 3.29
N ILE A 4 23.09 7.56 4.08
CA ILE A 4 23.64 6.20 4.11
C ILE A 4 23.11 5.50 2.87
N SER A 5 23.99 5.48 1.88
CA SER A 5 23.76 5.03 0.52
C SER A 5 23.32 3.57 0.48
N SER A 6 22.23 3.30 -0.26
CA SER A 6 21.73 1.96 -0.63
C SER A 6 22.82 1.01 -1.19
N ALA A 7 23.95 1.55 -1.65
CA ALA A 7 25.11 0.79 -2.10
C ALA A 7 25.93 0.10 -0.98
N ILE A 8 25.91 0.60 0.26
CA ILE A 8 26.69 0.01 1.37
C ILE A 8 26.04 -1.28 1.87
N PHE A 9 24.72 -1.42 1.72
CA PHE A 9 23.98 -2.62 2.13
C PHE A 9 24.07 -3.77 1.12
N LEU A 10 24.20 -3.46 -0.18
CA LEU A 10 24.60 -4.45 -1.20
C LEU A 10 26.03 -4.95 -0.97
N GLY A 11 26.94 -4.09 -0.50
CA GLY A 11 28.31 -4.46 -0.14
C GLY A 11 28.39 -5.48 1.00
N ALA A 12 27.57 -5.36 2.05
CA ALA A 12 27.59 -6.31 3.18
C ALA A 12 27.04 -7.70 2.82
N ILE A 13 26.24 -7.82 1.76
CA ILE A 13 25.80 -9.10 1.20
C ILE A 13 26.87 -9.67 0.25
N PHE A 14 27.56 -8.82 -0.54
CA PHE A 14 28.63 -9.25 -1.46
C PHE A 14 29.99 -9.56 -0.81
N VAL A 15 30.28 -9.04 0.38
CA VAL A 15 31.54 -9.36 1.10
C VAL A 15 31.63 -10.84 1.51
N PHE A 16 30.51 -11.59 1.51
CA PHE A 16 30.52 -13.03 1.81
C PHE A 16 30.83 -13.94 0.62
N VAL A 17 30.84 -13.44 -0.62
CA VAL A 17 31.25 -14.25 -1.80
C VAL A 17 32.77 -14.29 -1.95
N ASN A 18 33.51 -13.37 -1.32
CA ASN A 18 34.97 -13.28 -1.42
C ASN A 18 35.74 -13.78 -0.19
N CYS A 19 35.09 -14.45 0.76
CA CYS A 19 35.80 -15.33 1.67
C CYS A 19 36.23 -16.58 0.90
N LYS A 20 37.40 -16.46 0.26
CA LYS A 20 38.19 -17.50 -0.38
C LYS A 20 38.36 -18.71 0.55
N SER A 21 37.42 -19.65 0.49
CA SER A 21 37.74 -21.05 0.75
C SER A 21 38.49 -21.54 -0.49
N ASN A 22 39.75 -21.91 -0.30
CA ASN A 22 40.47 -22.75 -1.23
C ASN A 22 39.68 -24.07 -1.37
N VAL A 23 38.72 -24.12 -2.28
CA VAL A 23 38.24 -25.38 -2.85
C VAL A 23 39.22 -25.66 -3.98
N GLY A 24 40.36 -26.21 -3.56
CA GLY A 24 41.24 -26.93 -4.46
C GLY A 24 40.45 -28.07 -5.08
N GLU A 25 40.62 -28.18 -6.39
CA GLU A 25 40.45 -29.37 -7.22
C GLU A 25 40.25 -30.68 -6.43
N ASP A 26 39.17 -31.37 -6.80
CA ASP A 26 38.91 -32.78 -6.57
C ASP A 26 38.34 -33.19 -5.19
N SER A 27 37.04 -32.94 -5.00
CA SER A 27 36.22 -33.78 -4.11
C SER A 27 34.75 -33.76 -4.55
N GLY A 28 34.30 -34.88 -5.12
CA GLY A 28 32.92 -35.36 -5.28
C GLY A 28 31.78 -34.35 -5.45
N LYS A 29 31.04 -34.46 -6.56
CA LYS A 29 29.77 -33.75 -6.84
C LYS A 29 28.64 -33.96 -5.79
N ASP A 30 28.92 -34.68 -4.70
CA ASP A 30 28.00 -35.04 -3.63
C ASP A 30 28.48 -34.62 -2.22
N ASP A 31 29.46 -33.72 -2.09
CA ASP A 31 29.81 -33.15 -0.78
C ASP A 31 28.64 -32.30 -0.24
N PRO A 32 28.08 -32.63 0.94
CA PRO A 32 27.02 -31.84 1.58
C PRO A 32 27.40 -30.37 1.76
N THR A 33 28.69 -30.07 1.89
CA THR A 33 29.23 -28.71 2.00
C THR A 33 29.04 -27.92 0.69
N ASN A 34 29.31 -28.53 -0.47
CA ASN A 34 29.12 -27.90 -1.78
C ASN A 34 27.64 -27.74 -2.15
N LYS A 35 26.78 -28.70 -1.78
CA LYS A 35 25.32 -28.57 -1.92
C LYS A 35 24.79 -27.43 -1.07
N PHE A 36 25.29 -27.31 0.15
CA PHE A 36 24.94 -26.25 1.07
C PHE A 36 25.35 -24.85 0.55
N TYR A 37 26.56 -24.69 0.01
CA TYR A 37 27.00 -23.44 -0.62
C TYR A 37 26.23 -23.13 -1.93
N GLN A 38 25.90 -24.13 -2.75
CA GLN A 38 25.04 -23.92 -3.92
C GLN A 38 23.63 -23.48 -3.52
N SER A 39 23.04 -24.05 -2.47
CA SER A 39 21.76 -23.62 -1.89
C SER A 39 21.82 -22.17 -1.40
N ILE A 40 22.91 -21.73 -0.78
CA ILE A 40 23.12 -20.32 -0.40
C ILE A 40 23.26 -19.41 -1.61
N ILE A 41 24.02 -19.80 -2.63
CA ILE A 41 24.27 -18.99 -3.83
C ILE A 41 22.98 -18.87 -4.66
N GLN A 42 22.23 -19.96 -4.81
CA GLN A 42 20.90 -19.95 -5.44
C GLN A 42 19.92 -19.08 -4.65
N LEU A 43 19.99 -19.12 -3.32
CA LEU A 43 19.18 -18.25 -2.49
C LEU A 43 19.56 -16.77 -2.61
N GLY A 44 20.85 -16.46 -2.65
CA GLY A 44 21.34 -15.09 -2.88
C GLY A 44 20.96 -14.54 -4.25
N ASN A 45 21.03 -15.38 -5.29
CA ASN A 45 20.65 -14.99 -6.66
C ASN A 45 19.13 -14.85 -6.82
N GLY A 46 18.33 -15.80 -6.33
CA GLY A 46 16.86 -15.70 -6.35
C GLY A 46 16.33 -14.55 -5.50
N PHE A 47 17.00 -14.25 -4.38
CA PHE A 47 16.72 -13.06 -3.57
C PHE A 47 16.98 -11.75 -4.34
N LEU A 48 18.06 -11.69 -5.13
CA LEU A 48 18.41 -10.51 -5.93
C LEU A 48 17.37 -10.25 -7.04
N ASP A 49 16.86 -11.32 -7.68
CA ASP A 49 15.80 -11.22 -8.69
C ASP A 49 14.48 -10.72 -8.09
N VAL A 50 14.12 -11.23 -6.90
CA VAL A 50 12.96 -10.74 -6.15
C VAL A 50 13.16 -9.29 -5.70
N PHE A 51 14.37 -8.91 -5.28
CA PHE A 51 14.66 -7.54 -4.84
C PHE A 51 14.65 -6.54 -6.00
N THR A 52 15.13 -6.94 -7.18
CA THR A 52 15.11 -6.10 -8.39
C THR A 52 13.70 -5.92 -8.96
N SER A 53 12.81 -6.91 -8.83
CA SER A 53 11.40 -6.78 -9.25
C SER A 53 10.63 -5.73 -8.46
N PHE A 54 10.90 -5.58 -7.14
CA PHE A 54 10.37 -4.47 -6.34
C PHE A 54 10.98 -3.11 -6.70
N GLY A 55 12.27 -3.07 -7.07
CA GLY A 55 12.93 -1.86 -7.53
C GLY A 55 12.23 -1.22 -8.73
N GLY A 56 11.74 -2.04 -9.67
CA GLY A 56 10.96 -1.58 -10.82
C GLY A 56 9.58 -0.99 -10.46
N LEU A 57 8.91 -1.48 -9.40
CA LEU A 57 7.63 -0.93 -8.93
C LEU A 57 7.75 0.53 -8.51
N VAL A 58 8.87 0.92 -7.91
CA VAL A 58 9.09 2.30 -7.47
C VAL A 58 9.26 3.22 -8.68
N ALA A 59 9.97 2.78 -9.72
CA ALA A 59 10.15 3.57 -10.93
C ALA A 59 8.84 3.74 -11.71
N ASP A 60 8.00 2.69 -11.80
CA ASP A 60 6.75 2.71 -12.54
C ASP A 60 5.57 3.35 -11.76
N ALA A 61 5.55 3.25 -10.43
CA ALA A 61 4.48 3.78 -9.57
C ALA A 61 4.71 5.23 -9.09
N LEU A 62 5.93 5.79 -9.23
CA LEU A 62 6.26 7.14 -8.74
C LEU A 62 5.70 8.29 -9.59
N GLY A 63 4.93 8.00 -10.64
CA GLY A 63 4.31 9.04 -11.43
C GLY A 63 3.12 8.49 -12.17
N PHE A 64 1.95 8.53 -11.51
CA PHE A 64 0.73 8.85 -12.24
C PHE A 64 1.08 9.86 -13.35
N LYS A 65 0.78 9.48 -14.60
CA LYS A 65 1.14 10.31 -15.76
C LYS A 65 0.48 11.69 -15.61
N ALA A 66 0.91 12.66 -16.43
CA ALA A 66 0.11 13.88 -16.57
C ALA A 66 -1.34 13.47 -16.89
N ASP A 67 -2.29 13.99 -16.10
CA ASP A 67 -3.72 13.66 -16.19
C ASP A 67 -4.10 12.21 -15.82
N PRO A 68 -3.85 11.76 -14.58
CA PRO A 68 -4.09 10.39 -14.21
C PRO A 68 -5.57 10.01 -14.24
N LYS A 69 -5.80 8.76 -14.64
CA LYS A 69 -7.14 8.18 -14.79
C LYS A 69 -7.46 7.30 -13.60
N LYS A 70 -8.74 7.17 -13.28
CA LYS A 70 -9.18 6.27 -12.21
C LYS A 70 -8.86 4.81 -12.52
N SER A 71 -8.80 4.42 -13.79
CA SER A 71 -8.32 3.09 -14.19
C SER A 71 -6.85 2.85 -13.82
N GLU A 72 -6.02 3.89 -13.74
CA GLU A 72 -4.61 3.74 -13.32
C GLU A 72 -4.50 3.39 -11.82
N VAL A 73 -5.53 3.70 -11.02
CA VAL A 73 -5.62 3.22 -9.63
C VAL A 73 -5.78 1.70 -9.59
N LYS A 74 -6.62 1.16 -10.49
CA LYS A 74 -6.74 -0.30 -10.67
C LYS A 74 -5.43 -0.90 -11.14
N ASP A 75 -4.80 -0.32 -12.16
CA ASP A 75 -3.52 -0.81 -12.70
C ASP A 75 -2.42 -0.81 -11.63
N TYR A 76 -2.40 0.19 -10.74
CA TYR A 76 -1.51 0.23 -9.59
C TYR A 76 -1.72 -0.98 -8.66
N PHE A 77 -2.95 -1.23 -8.22
CA PHE A 77 -3.25 -2.33 -7.31
C PHE A 77 -3.06 -3.71 -7.96
N ASP A 78 -3.44 -3.88 -9.23
CA ASP A 78 -3.18 -5.12 -9.99
C ASP A 78 -1.66 -5.37 -10.12
N SER A 79 -0.87 -4.33 -10.38
CA SER A 79 0.59 -4.44 -10.45
C SER A 79 1.22 -4.76 -9.09
N LEU A 80 0.70 -4.18 -8.02
CA LEU A 80 1.12 -4.49 -6.65
C LEU A 80 0.83 -5.95 -6.30
N ALA A 81 -0.41 -6.41 -6.56
CA ALA A 81 -0.83 -7.79 -6.31
C ALA A 81 0.06 -8.78 -7.08
N LYS A 82 0.23 -8.57 -8.39
CA LYS A 82 1.05 -9.42 -9.25
C LYS A 82 2.50 -9.53 -8.74
N LYS A 83 3.12 -8.42 -8.35
CA LYS A 83 4.51 -8.44 -7.86
C LYS A 83 4.63 -9.14 -6.51
N LEU A 84 3.63 -8.99 -5.62
CA LEU A 84 3.58 -9.74 -4.37
C LEU A 84 3.44 -11.25 -4.61
N GLU A 85 2.64 -11.67 -5.59
CA GLU A 85 2.52 -13.08 -6.00
C GLU A 85 3.81 -13.61 -6.62
N GLU A 86 4.45 -12.86 -7.52
CA GLU A 86 5.74 -13.22 -8.11
C GLU A 86 6.82 -13.39 -7.03
N THR A 87 6.81 -12.50 -6.03
CA THR A 87 7.70 -12.57 -4.87
C THR A 87 7.45 -13.84 -4.06
N LYS A 88 6.19 -14.11 -3.72
CA LYS A 88 5.79 -15.33 -3.00
C LYS A 88 6.23 -16.58 -3.77
N LYS A 89 6.00 -16.61 -5.09
CA LYS A 89 6.40 -17.72 -5.95
C LYS A 89 7.92 -17.90 -5.93
N GLY A 90 8.68 -16.82 -6.11
CA GLY A 90 10.14 -16.86 -6.04
C GLY A 90 10.65 -17.40 -4.70
N LEU A 91 10.03 -17.01 -3.58
CA LEU A 91 10.36 -17.54 -2.26
C LEU A 91 10.03 -19.04 -2.12
N ASN A 92 8.90 -19.48 -2.65
CA ASN A 92 8.52 -20.89 -2.58
C ASN A 92 9.38 -21.79 -3.51
N ASP A 93 9.78 -21.28 -4.67
CA ASP A 93 10.69 -21.99 -5.58
C ASP A 93 12.07 -22.21 -4.91
N LEU A 94 12.51 -21.27 -4.06
CA LEU A 94 13.69 -21.43 -3.21
C LEU A 94 13.54 -22.53 -2.15
N ASN A 95 12.32 -22.75 -1.64
CA ASN A 95 12.05 -23.86 -0.72
C ASN A 95 12.15 -25.22 -1.44
N ASN A 96 11.66 -25.31 -2.67
CA ASN A 96 11.56 -26.56 -3.43
C ASN A 96 12.91 -27.01 -4.03
N ASN A 97 13.77 -26.08 -4.45
CA ASN A 97 15.07 -26.42 -5.02
C ASN A 97 16.14 -26.83 -3.99
N ASN A 98 15.91 -26.56 -2.70
CA ASN A 98 16.80 -26.99 -1.60
C ASN A 98 16.43 -28.36 -1.03
N ASN A 99 15.39 -29.00 -1.56
CA ASN A 99 14.86 -30.24 -1.04
C ASN A 99 15.37 -31.46 -1.81
N ALA A 100 16.65 -31.77 -1.64
CA ALA A 100 17.21 -33.07 -2.01
C ALA A 100 17.21 -34.06 -0.82
N GLY A 101 16.29 -33.94 0.15
CA GLY A 101 16.31 -34.85 1.31
C GLY A 101 15.18 -34.83 2.36
N GLY A 102 14.11 -34.03 2.23
CA GLY A 102 12.98 -34.03 3.17
C GLY A 102 11.64 -34.20 2.45
N SER A 103 10.87 -35.24 2.75
CA SER A 103 9.62 -35.49 2.02
C SER A 103 8.63 -34.32 2.11
N ALA A 104 7.90 -34.08 1.02
CA ALA A 104 6.91 -33.00 0.85
C ALA A 104 5.74 -33.00 1.87
N GLY A 105 5.70 -33.95 2.81
CA GLY A 105 4.63 -34.11 3.80
C GLY A 105 4.71 -33.16 5.01
N ASP A 106 5.84 -32.48 5.25
CA ASP A 106 6.01 -31.63 6.44
C ASP A 106 5.67 -30.14 6.20
N ALA A 107 5.57 -29.71 4.94
CA ALA A 107 5.25 -28.31 4.59
C ALA A 107 3.77 -27.96 4.85
N GLU A 108 2.87 -28.94 4.73
CA GLU A 108 1.43 -28.76 4.91
C GLU A 108 1.02 -28.75 6.39
N LYS A 109 1.83 -29.36 7.26
CA LYS A 109 1.60 -29.43 8.72
C LYS A 109 2.09 -28.21 9.50
N ALA A 110 2.98 -27.40 8.93
CA ALA A 110 3.53 -26.20 9.58
C ALA A 110 2.60 -24.97 9.49
N ALA A 111 1.56 -25.02 8.65
CA ALA A 111 0.69 -23.87 8.36
C ALA A 111 -0.53 -23.74 9.30
N GLU A 112 -0.90 -24.80 10.03
CA GLU A 112 -2.19 -24.87 10.74
C GLU A 112 -2.21 -24.29 12.16
N GLU A 113 -1.08 -24.11 12.84
CA GLU A 113 -1.08 -23.57 14.20
C GLU A 113 -0.49 -22.16 14.25
N GLY A 114 -1.37 -21.19 14.45
CA GLY A 114 -1.07 -19.76 14.61
C GLY A 114 -0.25 -19.43 15.86
N THR A 115 0.97 -19.95 15.94
CA THR A 115 2.00 -19.50 16.87
C THR A 115 3.17 -18.95 16.08
N ALA A 116 3.54 -17.70 16.36
CA ALA A 116 4.85 -17.17 16.00
C ALA A 116 5.90 -18.01 16.76
N GLY A 117 6.32 -19.12 16.18
CA GLY A 117 7.08 -20.13 16.89
C GLY A 117 7.33 -21.40 16.10
N LYS A 118 8.46 -21.42 15.38
CA LYS A 118 9.30 -22.62 15.20
C LYS A 118 8.86 -23.64 14.15
N ALA A 119 8.76 -23.20 12.90
CA ALA A 119 9.27 -24.05 11.81
C ALA A 119 10.79 -23.81 11.75
N ASP A 120 11.58 -24.75 12.30
CA ASP A 120 13.02 -24.59 12.48
C ASP A 120 13.73 -24.39 11.12
N GLY A 121 14.35 -23.22 10.91
CA GLY A 121 15.23 -22.96 9.76
C GLY A 121 14.59 -22.18 8.61
N VAL A 122 15.17 -22.32 7.41
CA VAL A 122 14.86 -21.49 6.22
C VAL A 122 13.42 -21.67 5.74
N GLN A 123 12.89 -22.90 5.80
CA GLN A 123 11.55 -23.22 5.30
C GLN A 123 10.45 -22.53 6.11
N GLY A 124 10.61 -22.45 7.42
CA GLY A 124 9.68 -21.75 8.31
C GLY A 124 9.62 -20.25 8.04
N ALA A 125 10.80 -19.63 7.88
CA ALA A 125 10.88 -18.21 7.52
C ALA A 125 10.21 -17.94 6.16
N ILE A 126 10.43 -18.81 5.17
CA ILE A 126 9.77 -18.70 3.85
C ILE A 126 8.25 -18.84 3.99
N ALA A 127 7.75 -19.85 4.73
CA ALA A 127 6.32 -20.10 4.90
C ALA A 127 5.61 -18.91 5.58
N GLU A 128 6.22 -18.35 6.62
CA GLU A 128 5.70 -17.17 7.32
C GLU A 128 5.57 -15.98 6.38
N ILE A 129 6.60 -15.70 5.58
CA ILE A 129 6.61 -14.59 4.62
C ILE A 129 5.61 -14.80 3.49
N SER A 130 5.56 -16.00 2.94
CA SER A 130 4.63 -16.37 1.89
C SER A 130 3.18 -16.17 2.32
N LYS A 131 2.85 -16.34 3.61
CA LYS A 131 1.51 -16.09 4.15
C LYS A 131 1.11 -14.62 4.10
N TRP A 132 1.93 -13.71 4.64
CA TRP A 132 1.55 -12.30 4.63
C TRP A 132 1.74 -11.64 3.25
N LEU A 133 2.63 -12.15 2.40
CA LEU A 133 2.67 -11.77 0.97
C LEU A 133 1.36 -12.12 0.26
N GLU A 134 0.81 -13.31 0.53
CA GLU A 134 -0.47 -13.73 -0.03
C GLU A 134 -1.62 -12.87 0.46
N GLU A 135 -1.67 -12.54 1.74
CA GLU A 135 -2.70 -11.66 2.30
C GLU A 135 -2.62 -10.24 1.70
N MET A 136 -1.41 -9.66 1.57
CA MET A 136 -1.23 -8.38 0.88
C MET A 136 -1.67 -8.45 -0.58
N ALA A 137 -1.35 -9.53 -1.31
CA ALA A 137 -1.72 -9.70 -2.71
C ALA A 137 -3.24 -9.82 -2.90
N LYS A 138 -3.92 -10.57 -2.01
CA LYS A 138 -5.38 -10.67 -1.98
C LYS A 138 -6.02 -9.31 -1.71
N ALA A 139 -5.57 -8.60 -0.68
CA ALA A 139 -6.09 -7.27 -0.36
C ALA A 139 -5.87 -6.26 -1.48
N ALA A 140 -4.71 -6.30 -2.16
CA ALA A 140 -4.45 -5.51 -3.35
C ALA A 140 -5.39 -5.88 -4.51
N THR A 141 -5.66 -7.17 -4.73
CA THR A 141 -6.61 -7.63 -5.75
C THR A 141 -8.03 -7.13 -5.49
N GLU A 142 -8.47 -7.15 -4.23
CA GLU A 142 -9.76 -6.60 -3.80
C GLU A 142 -9.85 -5.08 -4.02
N ALA A 143 -8.79 -4.34 -3.66
CA ALA A 143 -8.69 -2.90 -3.94
C ALA A 143 -8.76 -2.62 -5.45
N ALA A 144 -8.08 -3.43 -6.27
CA ALA A 144 -8.08 -3.30 -7.73
C ALA A 144 -9.46 -3.60 -8.34
N ALA A 145 -10.19 -4.56 -7.79
CA ALA A 145 -11.55 -4.87 -8.21
C ALA A 145 -12.53 -3.72 -7.88
N ALA A 146 -12.33 -3.08 -6.72
CA ALA A 146 -13.12 -1.93 -6.29
C ALA A 146 -12.77 -0.63 -7.05
N ALA A 147 -11.53 -0.47 -7.53
CA ALA A 147 -11.06 0.66 -8.33
C ALA A 147 -11.56 0.64 -9.79
N ASN A 148 -12.83 0.32 -10.00
CA ASN A 148 -13.47 0.11 -11.32
C ASN A 148 -13.99 1.42 -11.98
N GLY A 149 -13.27 2.53 -11.77
CA GLY A 149 -13.54 3.80 -12.47
C GLY A 149 -13.26 3.69 -13.97
N GLY A 150 -13.98 4.47 -14.79
CA GLY A 150 -13.83 4.43 -16.24
C GLY A 150 -12.45 4.91 -16.71
N LYS A 151 -12.02 4.45 -17.89
CA LYS A 151 -10.73 4.86 -18.50
C LYS A 151 -10.64 6.36 -18.81
N GLU A 152 -11.78 6.99 -19.01
CA GLU A 152 -11.85 8.43 -19.26
C GLU A 152 -12.05 9.25 -17.99
N ASP A 153 -12.45 8.61 -16.89
CA ASP A 153 -12.67 9.29 -15.62
C ASP A 153 -11.33 9.69 -15.02
N MET A 154 -11.13 10.99 -14.85
CA MET A 154 -9.90 11.53 -14.28
C MET A 154 -9.92 11.41 -12.75
N ILE A 155 -8.75 11.17 -12.17
CA ILE A 155 -8.54 11.46 -10.76
C ILE A 155 -8.69 12.98 -10.58
N GLY A 156 -9.44 13.38 -9.56
CA GLY A 156 -9.71 14.80 -9.32
C GLY A 156 -10.60 15.44 -10.39
N LYS A 157 -11.48 14.66 -11.04
CA LYS A 157 -12.51 15.22 -11.92
C LYS A 157 -13.33 16.27 -11.17
N VAL A 158 -13.24 17.52 -11.63
CA VAL A 158 -13.98 18.65 -11.09
C VAL A 158 -15.06 19.03 -12.08
N VAL A 159 -16.31 19.04 -11.61
CA VAL A 159 -17.44 19.45 -12.42
C VAL A 159 -17.89 20.84 -12.04
N LYS A 160 -18.25 21.62 -13.05
CA LYS A 160 -19.04 22.84 -12.86
C LYS A 160 -20.47 22.42 -12.56
N VAL A 161 -21.07 23.03 -11.54
CA VAL A 161 -22.47 22.77 -11.23
C VAL A 161 -23.34 23.55 -12.19
N ASP A 162 -24.05 22.81 -13.05
CA ASP A 162 -25.01 23.34 -14.02
C ASP A 162 -26.33 22.55 -13.95
N ALA A 163 -26.76 21.93 -15.04
CA ALA A 163 -27.94 21.07 -15.09
C ALA A 163 -27.74 19.75 -14.30
N ALA A 164 -26.51 19.28 -14.17
CA ALA A 164 -26.18 18.05 -13.44
C ALA A 164 -25.44 18.35 -12.12
N ALA A 165 -25.75 17.55 -11.10
CA ALA A 165 -24.97 17.53 -9.86
C ALA A 165 -23.67 16.75 -10.05
N ALA A 166 -22.63 17.14 -9.30
CA ALA A 166 -21.46 16.28 -9.13
C ALA A 166 -21.86 14.94 -8.51
N LYS A 167 -21.26 13.87 -9.02
CA LYS A 167 -21.49 12.54 -8.48
C LYS A 167 -20.68 12.28 -7.22
N GLY A 168 -21.35 11.55 -6.33
CA GLY A 168 -20.79 10.82 -5.20
C GLY A 168 -19.63 9.89 -5.59
N GLY A 169 -18.86 9.41 -4.63
CA GLY A 169 -18.10 8.17 -4.82
C GLY A 169 -19.07 6.99 -4.77
N ASP A 170 -18.95 6.05 -5.71
CA ASP A 170 -19.69 4.79 -5.64
C ASP A 170 -19.38 4.08 -4.32
N ALA A 171 -20.42 3.67 -3.59
CA ALA A 171 -20.25 3.16 -2.22
C ALA A 171 -19.39 1.89 -2.18
N THR A 172 -19.61 0.97 -3.11
CA THR A 172 -18.83 -0.27 -3.19
C THR A 172 -17.38 0.02 -3.57
N SER A 173 -17.15 0.93 -4.52
CA SER A 173 -15.80 1.35 -4.91
C SER A 173 -15.04 2.01 -3.76
N VAL A 174 -15.66 2.99 -3.06
CA VAL A 174 -15.02 3.67 -1.92
C VAL A 174 -14.70 2.68 -0.79
N ASN A 175 -15.67 1.85 -0.38
CA ASN A 175 -15.46 0.88 0.70
C ASN A 175 -14.42 -0.17 0.34
N GLY A 176 -14.45 -0.68 -0.90
CA GLY A 176 -13.53 -1.72 -1.35
C GLY A 176 -12.10 -1.20 -1.47
N ILE A 177 -11.88 0.02 -1.98
CA ILE A 177 -10.56 0.65 -1.99
C ILE A 177 -10.05 0.84 -0.55
N ALA A 178 -10.87 1.41 0.34
CA ALA A 178 -10.48 1.64 1.73
C ALA A 178 -10.16 0.33 2.48
N SER A 179 -10.97 -0.70 2.27
CA SER A 179 -10.80 -2.02 2.90
C SER A 179 -9.59 -2.76 2.35
N GLY A 180 -9.36 -2.72 1.03
CA GLY A 180 -8.18 -3.33 0.43
C GLY A 180 -6.88 -2.64 0.87
N ILE A 181 -6.88 -1.29 0.97
CA ILE A 181 -5.76 -0.54 1.57
C ILE A 181 -5.51 -0.99 3.01
N LYS A 182 -6.58 -1.10 3.82
CA LYS A 182 -6.48 -1.61 5.20
C LYS A 182 -5.90 -3.02 5.24
N GLY A 183 -6.37 -3.94 4.40
CA GLY A 183 -5.87 -5.32 4.34
C GLY A 183 -4.39 -5.38 3.99
N ILE A 184 -3.91 -4.54 3.06
CA ILE A 184 -2.47 -4.44 2.75
C ILE A 184 -1.68 -3.98 3.97
N VAL A 185 -2.16 -2.95 4.68
CA VAL A 185 -1.48 -2.41 5.87
C VAL A 185 -1.44 -3.43 7.01
N GLU A 186 -2.56 -4.09 7.31
CA GLU A 186 -2.65 -5.11 8.37
C GLU A 186 -1.79 -6.34 8.06
N ALA A 187 -1.69 -6.74 6.79
CA ALA A 187 -0.80 -7.81 6.38
C ALA A 187 0.67 -7.38 6.42
N ALA A 188 0.99 -6.14 6.03
CA ALA A 188 2.34 -5.59 6.14
C ALA A 188 2.83 -5.54 7.59
N GLU A 189 1.97 -5.20 8.56
CA GLU A 189 2.28 -5.16 10.00
C GLU A 189 2.79 -6.50 10.54
N LYS A 190 2.43 -7.62 9.91
CA LYS A 190 2.92 -8.96 10.27
C LYS A 190 4.42 -9.14 9.99
N ALA A 191 5.03 -8.28 9.17
CA ALA A 191 6.47 -8.27 8.92
C ALA A 191 7.28 -7.63 10.07
N GLY A 192 6.65 -7.26 11.19
CA GLY A 192 7.30 -6.67 12.36
C GLY A 192 7.32 -5.15 12.32
N GLU A 193 8.29 -4.54 13.02
CA GLU A 193 8.34 -3.08 13.21
C GLU A 193 8.43 -2.31 11.89
N GLU A 194 9.20 -2.81 10.93
CA GLU A 194 9.35 -2.19 9.61
C GLU A 194 8.07 -2.21 8.76
N GLY A 195 7.16 -3.15 9.05
CA GLY A 195 5.87 -3.29 8.39
C GLY A 195 4.76 -2.45 9.04
N LYS A 196 5.04 -1.78 10.17
CA LYS A 196 4.05 -0.95 10.84
C LYS A 196 3.87 0.39 10.15
N LEU A 197 2.62 0.80 10.04
CA LEU A 197 2.29 2.16 9.69
C LEU A 197 2.61 3.07 10.88
N GLU A 198 3.78 3.72 10.80
CA GLU A 198 4.25 4.65 11.83
C GLU A 198 3.15 5.67 12.19
N SER A 199 2.90 5.81 13.50
CA SER A 199 1.97 6.83 13.99
C SER A 199 2.64 8.19 13.89
N GLU A 200 2.35 8.92 12.82
CA GLU A 200 2.71 10.32 12.70
C GLU A 200 1.60 11.16 13.36
N GLU A 201 1.95 11.92 14.40
CA GLU A 201 0.97 12.79 15.06
C GLU A 201 0.37 13.77 14.06
N VAL A 202 -0.96 13.79 14.03
CA VAL A 202 -1.69 14.82 13.29
C VAL A 202 -1.71 16.05 14.18
N ALA A 203 -1.18 17.18 13.70
CA ALA A 203 -1.18 18.43 14.46
C ALA A 203 -2.60 18.77 14.95
N ALA A 204 -2.79 18.80 16.27
CA ALA A 204 -4.08 19.09 16.88
C ALA A 204 -4.57 20.48 16.48
N GLY A 205 -5.83 20.60 16.06
CA GLY A 205 -6.45 21.87 15.65
C GLY A 205 -6.06 22.39 14.26
N ALA A 206 -5.13 21.74 13.54
CA ALA A 206 -4.62 22.25 12.27
C ALA A 206 -5.62 22.21 11.10
N GLY A 207 -6.78 21.54 11.25
CA GLY A 207 -7.74 21.34 10.17
C GLY A 207 -9.09 22.02 10.30
N GLU A 208 -9.45 22.57 11.47
CA GLU A 208 -10.79 23.17 11.65
C GLU A 208 -11.01 24.34 10.68
N ALA A 209 -9.94 25.09 10.42
CA ALA A 209 -9.92 26.18 9.45
C ALA A 209 -10.07 25.73 7.98
N ASN A 210 -9.98 24.42 7.71
CA ASN A 210 -10.08 23.83 6.37
C ASN A 210 -11.37 23.02 6.17
N ALA A 211 -12.28 23.01 7.14
CA ALA A 211 -13.56 22.30 7.06
C ALA A 211 -14.43 22.70 5.86
N GLU A 212 -14.26 23.93 5.35
CA GLU A 212 -14.93 24.45 4.16
C GLU A 212 -14.62 23.63 2.89
N ALA A 213 -13.52 22.85 2.87
CA ALA A 213 -13.27 21.88 1.79
C ALA A 213 -14.43 20.88 1.58
N GLY A 214 -15.27 20.66 2.60
CA GLY A 214 -16.49 19.85 2.50
C GLY A 214 -17.47 20.34 1.44
N LYS A 215 -17.46 21.64 1.10
CA LYS A 215 -18.29 22.23 0.05
C LYS A 215 -18.01 21.65 -1.33
N LEU A 216 -16.81 21.11 -1.55
CA LEU A 216 -16.40 20.46 -2.80
C LEU A 216 -17.05 19.08 -2.99
N PHE A 217 -17.65 18.52 -1.94
CA PHE A 217 -18.34 17.22 -1.96
C PHE A 217 -19.86 17.36 -2.13
N ALA A 218 -20.32 18.58 -2.44
CA ALA A 218 -21.72 18.88 -2.67
C ALA A 218 -22.34 18.03 -3.77
N LYS A 219 -23.65 17.83 -3.68
CA LYS A 219 -24.44 17.09 -4.68
C LYS A 219 -25.73 17.86 -4.89
N LYS A 220 -25.69 18.92 -5.69
CA LYS A 220 -26.88 19.70 -6.05
C LYS A 220 -26.85 20.06 -7.52
N ALA A 221 -27.96 19.78 -8.21
CA ALA A 221 -28.16 20.19 -9.59
C ALA A 221 -28.90 21.54 -9.65
N ASN A 222 -28.76 22.26 -10.75
CA ASN A 222 -29.47 23.51 -11.05
C ASN A 222 -29.29 24.61 -9.98
N ASP A 223 -28.13 24.63 -9.32
CA ASP A 223 -27.80 25.60 -8.27
C ASP A 223 -26.35 26.07 -8.46
N GLY A 224 -26.14 26.94 -9.44
CA GLY A 224 -24.80 27.41 -9.81
C GLY A 224 -24.07 28.14 -8.69
N ASP A 225 -24.83 28.77 -7.77
CA ASP A 225 -24.29 29.60 -6.68
C ASP A 225 -24.02 28.81 -5.41
N ASN A 226 -24.81 27.78 -5.10
CA ASN A 226 -24.67 27.03 -3.85
C ASN A 226 -24.44 25.54 -4.05
N GLY A 227 -24.48 25.02 -5.28
CA GLY A 227 -24.39 23.59 -5.52
C GLY A 227 -22.97 23.02 -5.54
N GLY A 228 -21.94 23.86 -5.40
CA GLY A 228 -20.54 23.49 -5.30
C GLY A 228 -19.72 24.47 -4.46
N GLY A 229 -18.43 24.20 -4.29
CA GLY A 229 -17.50 25.12 -3.63
C GLY A 229 -17.01 26.25 -4.54
N GLY A 230 -16.47 27.31 -3.94
CA GLY A 230 -15.74 28.37 -4.65
C GLY A 230 -14.23 28.16 -4.64
N ALA A 231 -13.47 29.10 -5.22
CA ALA A 231 -12.00 29.02 -5.23
C ALA A 231 -11.39 28.94 -3.82
N GLY A 232 -11.94 29.69 -2.85
CA GLY A 232 -11.50 29.62 -1.45
C GLY A 232 -11.67 28.23 -0.82
N ASP A 233 -12.71 27.47 -1.21
CA ASP A 233 -12.93 26.12 -0.69
C ASP A 233 -11.94 25.11 -1.30
N ALA A 234 -11.57 25.30 -2.57
CA ALA A 234 -10.48 24.57 -3.21
C ALA A 234 -9.12 24.87 -2.55
N GLU A 235 -8.86 26.13 -2.17
CA GLU A 235 -7.68 26.50 -1.38
C GLU A 235 -7.68 25.82 0.00
N LYS A 236 -8.84 25.66 0.64
CA LYS A 236 -8.94 24.90 1.90
C LYS A 236 -8.62 23.42 1.71
N ALA A 237 -9.05 22.81 0.60
CA ALA A 237 -8.64 21.44 0.27
C ALA A 237 -7.12 21.35 0.08
N ALA A 238 -6.52 22.31 -0.63
CA ALA A 238 -5.07 22.37 -0.80
C ALA A 238 -4.35 22.56 0.54
N ALA A 239 -4.84 23.45 1.40
CA ALA A 239 -4.31 23.69 2.75
C ALA A 239 -4.47 22.49 3.69
N ALA A 240 -5.47 21.65 3.48
CA ALA A 240 -5.61 20.39 4.20
C ALA A 240 -4.62 19.32 3.69
N VAL A 241 -4.45 19.20 2.38
CA VAL A 241 -3.58 18.16 1.77
C VAL A 241 -2.09 18.48 1.94
N SER A 242 -1.69 19.75 1.84
CA SER A 242 -0.29 20.14 1.78
C SER A 242 0.54 19.76 3.03
N PRO A 243 0.11 20.02 4.28
CA PRO A 243 0.89 19.69 5.47
C PRO A 243 0.83 18.21 5.87
N VAL A 244 -0.08 17.43 5.27
CA VAL A 244 -0.29 16.03 5.64
C VAL A 244 0.62 15.13 4.81
N SER A 245 1.28 14.18 5.47
CA SER A 245 2.09 13.15 4.82
C SER A 245 1.22 12.05 4.18
N GLY A 246 1.78 11.31 3.24
CA GLY A 246 1.09 10.12 2.70
C GLY A 246 0.75 9.08 3.77
N LYS A 247 1.59 8.93 4.81
CA LYS A 247 1.34 7.99 5.90
C LYS A 247 0.18 8.42 6.78
N GLN A 248 0.04 9.72 7.06
CA GLN A 248 -1.10 10.26 7.81
C GLN A 248 -2.41 10.06 7.03
N ILE A 249 -2.41 10.28 5.71
CA ILE A 249 -3.58 9.99 4.87
C ILE A 249 -3.91 8.49 4.90
N LEU A 250 -2.89 7.64 4.71
CA LEU A 250 -3.04 6.18 4.75
C LEU A 250 -3.64 5.72 6.09
N LYS A 251 -3.14 6.26 7.20
CA LYS A 251 -3.63 5.97 8.55
C LYS A 251 -5.09 6.38 8.73
N ALA A 252 -5.47 7.56 8.25
CA ALA A 252 -6.85 8.03 8.29
C ALA A 252 -7.80 7.14 7.48
N ILE A 253 -7.37 6.65 6.30
CA ILE A 253 -8.14 5.69 5.49
C ILE A 253 -8.30 4.37 6.23
N VAL A 254 -7.22 3.82 6.78
CA VAL A 254 -7.21 2.56 7.54
C VAL A 254 -8.13 2.65 8.75
N ASP A 255 -8.05 3.75 9.51
CA ASP A 255 -8.91 3.98 10.67
C ASP A 255 -10.39 4.12 10.27
N ALA A 256 -10.69 4.80 9.15
CA ALA A 256 -12.05 4.94 8.64
C ALA A 256 -12.66 3.60 8.18
N ALA A 257 -11.82 2.68 7.69
CA ALA A 257 -12.20 1.34 7.27
C ALA A 257 -12.36 0.35 8.45
N LYS A 258 -12.19 0.80 9.71
CA LYS A 258 -12.44 -0.04 10.89
C LYS A 258 -13.94 -0.25 11.14
N GLY A 259 -14.22 -1.31 11.87
CA GLY A 259 -15.57 -1.74 12.22
C GLY A 259 -16.29 -2.46 11.08
N ASP A 260 -17.29 -3.26 11.43
CA ASP A 260 -17.95 -4.16 10.49
C ASP A 260 -18.90 -3.41 9.54
N GLY A 261 -19.08 -4.01 8.36
CA GLY A 261 -20.04 -3.57 7.35
C GLY A 261 -19.58 -2.38 6.50
N GLU A 262 -20.14 -2.31 5.29
CA GLU A 262 -19.95 -1.19 4.37
C GLU A 262 -20.50 0.10 4.97
N LYS A 263 -19.72 1.17 4.87
CA LYS A 263 -20.15 2.51 5.27
C LYS A 263 -21.01 3.09 4.15
N LYS A 264 -21.98 3.93 4.52
CA LYS A 264 -22.94 4.52 3.59
C LYS A 264 -22.70 6.01 3.45
N GLY A 265 -23.18 6.59 2.35
CA GLY A 265 -23.29 8.04 2.22
C GLY A 265 -24.20 8.62 3.31
N VAL A 266 -24.02 9.89 3.58
CA VAL A 266 -24.81 10.64 4.58
C VAL A 266 -25.95 11.41 3.92
N LYS A 267 -26.93 11.87 4.70
CA LYS A 267 -28.01 12.71 4.15
C LYS A 267 -27.48 14.02 3.58
N ASP A 268 -26.50 14.61 4.26
CA ASP A 268 -25.79 15.83 3.89
C ASP A 268 -24.32 15.67 4.29
N VAL A 269 -23.40 16.07 3.42
CA VAL A 269 -21.95 15.83 3.59
C VAL A 269 -21.39 16.46 4.86
N LYS A 270 -22.02 17.53 5.37
CA LYS A 270 -21.64 18.15 6.66
C LYS A 270 -21.78 17.19 7.85
N ASP A 271 -22.64 16.17 7.72
CA ASP A 271 -22.93 15.17 8.76
C ASP A 271 -21.94 13.99 8.73
N ALA A 272 -21.08 13.90 7.71
CA ALA A 272 -20.07 12.86 7.60
C ALA A 272 -19.13 12.89 8.81
N LYS A 273 -18.94 11.72 9.42
CA LYS A 273 -18.13 11.53 10.63
C LYS A 273 -16.74 10.99 10.30
N ILE A 274 -16.63 10.28 9.18
CA ILE A 274 -15.41 9.63 8.72
C ILE A 274 -15.17 9.87 7.22
N PRO A 275 -13.92 9.73 6.75
CA PRO A 275 -13.53 9.94 5.35
C PRO A 275 -14.35 9.16 4.32
N ILE A 276 -14.70 7.90 4.62
CA ILE A 276 -15.46 7.04 3.69
C ILE A 276 -16.86 7.61 3.44
N GLU A 277 -17.56 8.06 4.50
CA GLU A 277 -18.89 8.67 4.38
C GLU A 277 -18.85 9.95 3.55
N ALA A 278 -17.84 10.80 3.77
CA ALA A 278 -17.62 12.01 3.01
C ALA A 278 -17.29 11.74 1.54
N ALA A 279 -16.44 10.75 1.28
CA ALA A 279 -16.07 10.33 -0.07
C ALA A 279 -17.25 9.72 -0.85
N ILE A 280 -18.17 9.01 -0.19
CA ILE A 280 -19.43 8.59 -0.83
C ILE A 280 -20.33 9.82 -1.07
N GLY A 281 -20.44 10.70 -0.06
CA GLY A 281 -21.13 11.97 -0.13
C GLY A 281 -22.64 11.86 0.13
N SER A 282 -23.38 12.91 -0.23
CA SER A 282 -24.81 13.03 0.07
C SER A 282 -25.67 12.04 -0.69
N THR A 283 -26.60 11.38 0.01
CA THR A 283 -27.64 10.52 -0.60
C THR A 283 -28.75 11.35 -1.24
N GLU A 284 -29.06 12.51 -0.66
CA GLU A 284 -30.01 13.50 -1.18
C GLU A 284 -29.31 14.62 -1.98
N GLU A 285 -30.09 15.40 -2.73
CA GLU A 285 -29.57 16.63 -3.33
C GLU A 285 -29.39 17.73 -2.27
N LYS A 286 -28.14 18.03 -1.92
CA LYS A 286 -27.76 19.03 -0.91
C LYS A 286 -26.79 20.04 -1.48
N ALA A 287 -27.08 21.31 -1.18
CA ALA A 287 -26.18 22.42 -1.42
C ALA A 287 -24.86 22.22 -0.67
N ALA A 288 -23.85 22.97 -1.10
CA ALA A 288 -22.51 22.93 -0.56
C ALA A 288 -22.49 23.34 0.92
N ALA A 289 -21.90 22.47 1.75
CA ALA A 289 -21.76 22.69 3.17
C ALA A 289 -20.36 22.29 3.64
N ALA A 290 -19.82 23.05 4.59
CA ALA A 290 -18.57 22.69 5.26
C ALA A 290 -18.76 21.42 6.09
N PHE A 291 -17.67 20.68 6.33
CA PHE A 291 -17.69 19.58 7.29
C PHE A 291 -17.99 20.10 8.70
N ASN A 292 -19.07 19.61 9.31
CA ASN A 292 -19.46 20.08 10.63
C ASN A 292 -19.03 19.12 11.75
N ASN A 293 -18.87 17.84 11.44
CA ASN A 293 -18.43 16.87 12.43
C ASN A 293 -16.94 17.00 12.77
N ASN A 294 -16.60 16.96 14.06
CA ASN A 294 -15.21 17.03 14.53
C ASN A 294 -14.31 15.92 13.97
N GLY A 295 -14.89 14.75 13.63
CA GLY A 295 -14.16 13.67 12.97
C GLY A 295 -13.65 14.05 11.57
N MET A 296 -14.34 14.95 10.86
CA MET A 296 -13.98 15.39 9.50
C MET A 296 -13.25 16.74 9.45
N LYS A 297 -13.06 17.43 10.58
CA LYS A 297 -12.40 18.73 10.64
C LYS A 297 -10.88 18.65 10.75
N LYS A 298 -10.27 17.48 10.55
CA LYS A 298 -8.80 17.33 10.60
C LYS A 298 -8.24 17.21 9.19
N ASN A 299 -7.03 17.74 8.97
CA ASN A 299 -6.43 17.79 7.63
C ASN A 299 -6.22 16.40 7.02
N ASP A 300 -5.79 15.43 7.81
CA ASP A 300 -5.64 14.03 7.42
C ASP A 300 -6.97 13.39 7.02
N GLN A 301 -8.05 13.70 7.74
CA GLN A 301 -9.39 13.17 7.48
C GLN A 301 -9.99 13.79 6.20
N ILE A 302 -9.81 15.10 6.00
CA ILE A 302 -10.19 15.79 4.76
C ILE A 302 -9.39 15.23 3.58
N ALA A 303 -8.06 15.11 3.72
CA ALA A 303 -7.21 14.54 2.69
C ALA A 303 -7.58 13.09 2.36
N ALA A 304 -7.89 12.26 3.36
CA ALA A 304 -8.37 10.90 3.15
C ALA A 304 -9.69 10.86 2.38
N ALA A 305 -10.65 11.74 2.68
CA ALA A 305 -11.91 11.83 1.92
C ALA A 305 -11.66 12.26 0.46
N ILE A 306 -10.75 13.22 0.25
CA ILE A 306 -10.32 13.66 -1.09
C ILE A 306 -9.71 12.50 -1.87
N VAL A 307 -8.81 11.73 -1.25
CA VAL A 307 -8.16 10.59 -1.89
C VAL A 307 -9.16 9.50 -2.26
N LEU A 308 -9.99 9.09 -1.31
CA LEU A 308 -11.00 8.07 -1.54
C LEU A 308 -11.98 8.48 -2.64
N ARG A 309 -12.45 9.74 -2.64
CA ARG A 309 -13.31 10.28 -3.71
C ARG A 309 -12.59 10.29 -5.06
N GLY A 310 -11.32 10.72 -5.07
CA GLY A 310 -10.52 10.84 -6.28
C GLY A 310 -10.23 9.49 -6.93
N MET A 311 -10.02 8.45 -6.13
CA MET A 311 -9.76 7.07 -6.59
C MET A 311 -11.03 6.30 -6.97
N ALA A 312 -12.13 6.53 -6.26
CA ALA A 312 -13.34 5.74 -6.42
C ALA A 312 -14.08 6.00 -7.73
N LYS A 313 -14.77 4.98 -8.24
CA LYS A 313 -15.74 5.09 -9.33
C LYS A 313 -16.75 6.21 -9.04
N ASP A 314 -17.13 6.95 -10.09
CA ASP A 314 -18.08 8.07 -10.06
C ASP A 314 -17.67 9.30 -9.22
N GLY A 315 -16.66 9.21 -8.35
CA GLY A 315 -16.27 10.31 -7.46
C GLY A 315 -15.88 11.60 -8.18
N GLU A 316 -16.68 12.64 -8.02
CA GLU A 316 -16.45 13.96 -8.60
C GLU A 316 -16.43 15.04 -7.51
N PHE A 317 -15.78 16.16 -7.80
CA PHE A 317 -15.78 17.35 -6.96
C PHE A 317 -16.57 18.47 -7.62
N ALA A 318 -17.34 19.21 -6.84
CA ALA A 318 -18.25 20.26 -7.31
C ALA A 318 -17.64 21.65 -7.12
N LEU A 319 -17.57 22.42 -8.20
CA LEU A 319 -17.36 23.88 -8.13
C LEU A 319 -18.59 24.62 -8.65
N LYS A 320 -18.83 25.80 -8.05
CA LYS A 320 -19.79 26.78 -8.56
C LYS A 320 -19.45 27.17 -9.99
N ASN A 321 -20.45 27.50 -10.79
CA ASN A 321 -20.29 27.78 -12.22
C ASN A 321 -19.22 28.88 -12.46
N ASP A 322 -19.34 29.98 -11.73
CA ASP A 322 -18.54 31.20 -11.85
C ASP A 322 -17.10 31.04 -11.32
N GLU A 323 -16.87 29.98 -10.55
CA GLU A 323 -15.60 29.67 -9.87
C GLU A 323 -14.85 28.51 -10.52
N HIS A 324 -15.53 27.70 -11.34
CA HIS A 324 -14.96 26.50 -11.96
C HIS A 324 -13.69 26.81 -12.75
N ALA A 325 -13.73 27.79 -13.65
CA ALA A 325 -12.57 28.17 -14.47
C ALA A 325 -11.38 28.69 -13.64
N LYS A 326 -11.61 29.18 -12.42
CA LYS A 326 -10.57 29.73 -11.53
C LYS A 326 -9.88 28.64 -10.72
N ALA A 327 -10.63 27.63 -10.29
CA ALA A 327 -10.17 26.67 -9.28
C ALA A 327 -10.06 25.22 -9.76
N GLU A 328 -10.63 24.85 -10.91
CA GLU A 328 -10.63 23.49 -11.44
C GLU A 328 -9.22 22.88 -11.46
N LYS A 329 -8.26 23.55 -12.10
CA LYS A 329 -6.89 23.04 -12.25
C LYS A 329 -6.18 22.89 -10.91
N GLY A 330 -6.35 23.87 -10.01
CA GLY A 330 -5.74 23.84 -8.68
C GLY A 330 -6.32 22.75 -7.80
N LEU A 331 -7.64 22.56 -7.84
CA LEU A 331 -8.31 21.49 -7.12
C LEU A 331 -7.92 20.11 -7.67
N LYS A 332 -7.94 19.94 -9.00
CA LYS A 332 -7.50 18.69 -9.64
C LYS A 332 -6.07 18.32 -9.24
N SER A 333 -5.13 19.27 -9.31
CA SER A 333 -3.75 19.07 -8.89
C SER A 333 -3.63 18.73 -7.39
N THR A 334 -4.47 19.32 -6.55
CA THR A 334 -4.54 18.99 -5.11
C THR A 334 -4.96 17.54 -4.90
N VAL A 335 -5.99 17.08 -5.61
CA VAL A 335 -6.47 15.69 -5.53
C VAL A 335 -5.39 14.73 -6.02
N GLU A 336 -4.79 14.99 -7.17
CA GLU A 336 -3.70 14.19 -7.74
C GLU A 336 -2.52 14.09 -6.77
N SER A 337 -2.13 15.21 -6.14
CA SER A 337 -1.06 15.22 -5.14
C SER A 337 -1.40 14.36 -3.92
N ALA A 338 -2.64 14.44 -3.42
CA ALA A 338 -3.08 13.64 -2.28
C ALA A 338 -3.07 12.14 -2.60
N VAL A 339 -3.57 11.77 -3.78
CA VAL A 339 -3.58 10.38 -4.27
C VAL A 339 -2.14 9.86 -4.42
N ASN A 340 -1.27 10.65 -5.05
CA ASN A 340 0.14 10.28 -5.23
C ASN A 340 0.85 10.10 -3.88
N LYS A 341 0.69 11.03 -2.93
CA LYS A 341 1.22 10.90 -1.56
C LYS A 341 0.81 9.57 -0.92
N THR A 342 -0.47 9.19 -1.06
CA THR A 342 -1.02 7.97 -0.46
C THR A 342 -0.45 6.72 -1.11
N VAL A 343 -0.41 6.67 -2.44
CA VAL A 343 0.13 5.54 -3.21
C VAL A 343 1.62 5.34 -2.92
N VAL A 344 2.40 6.43 -2.88
CA VAL A 344 3.82 6.37 -2.53
C VAL A 344 4.03 5.82 -1.11
N ALA A 345 3.24 6.30 -0.14
CA ALA A 345 3.33 5.81 1.24
C ALA A 345 2.96 4.33 1.37
N LEU A 346 1.93 3.88 0.65
CA LEU A 346 1.52 2.47 0.63
C LEU A 346 2.60 1.59 -0.01
N THR A 347 3.16 2.01 -1.16
CA THR A 347 4.25 1.28 -1.82
C THR A 347 5.51 1.23 -0.96
N ASP A 348 5.85 2.32 -0.27
CA ASP A 348 6.98 2.36 0.66
C ASP A 348 6.77 1.41 1.85
N LEU A 349 5.55 1.35 2.41
CA LEU A 349 5.19 0.41 3.47
C LEU A 349 5.36 -1.04 3.02
N VAL A 350 4.76 -1.40 1.88
CA VAL A 350 4.88 -2.77 1.32
C VAL A 350 6.34 -3.10 1.07
N ARG A 351 7.12 -2.19 0.50
CA ARG A 351 8.56 -2.41 0.27
C ARG A 351 9.31 -2.68 1.56
N LYS A 352 9.07 -1.91 2.62
CA LYS A 352 9.70 -2.11 3.93
C LYS A 352 9.31 -3.46 4.54
N ALA A 353 8.04 -3.83 4.49
CA ALA A 353 7.55 -5.11 4.99
C ALA A 353 8.20 -6.28 4.25
N VAL A 354 8.22 -6.24 2.92
CA VAL A 354 8.89 -7.26 2.10
C VAL A 354 10.37 -7.35 2.41
N GLN A 355 11.07 -6.21 2.52
CA GLN A 355 12.49 -6.18 2.90
C GLN A 355 12.75 -6.77 4.28
N ALA A 356 11.85 -6.56 5.25
CA ALA A 356 11.97 -7.14 6.58
C ALA A 356 11.84 -8.66 6.55
N GLY A 357 10.80 -9.19 5.87
CA GLY A 357 10.68 -10.63 5.64
C GLY A 357 11.90 -11.23 4.98
N LEU A 358 12.34 -10.62 3.89
CA LEU A 358 13.52 -11.02 3.16
C LEU A 358 14.79 -11.08 4.04
N LYS A 359 14.98 -10.13 4.96
CA LYS A 359 16.08 -10.18 5.96
C LYS A 359 15.93 -11.36 6.92
N THR A 360 14.70 -11.70 7.32
CA THR A 360 14.41 -12.86 8.17
C THR A 360 14.84 -14.17 7.49
N VAL A 361 14.49 -14.36 6.21
CA VAL A 361 14.97 -15.52 5.42
C VAL A 361 16.49 -15.52 5.33
N GLY A 362 17.10 -14.40 4.96
CA GLY A 362 18.57 -14.29 4.88
C GLY A 362 19.27 -14.61 6.21
N SER A 363 18.64 -14.30 7.34
CA SER A 363 19.17 -14.62 8.68
C SER A 363 19.01 -16.10 9.02
N ALA A 364 17.87 -16.71 8.69
CA ALA A 364 17.64 -18.14 8.86
C ALA A 364 18.67 -18.99 8.11
N VAL A 365 19.08 -18.51 6.93
CA VAL A 365 20.04 -19.20 6.06
C VAL A 365 21.45 -19.14 6.62
N LYS A 366 21.84 -17.98 7.16
CA LYS A 366 23.11 -17.82 7.88
C LYS A 366 23.15 -18.69 9.14
N ALA A 367 22.02 -18.83 9.84
CA ALA A 367 21.96 -19.70 10.99
C ALA A 367 22.16 -21.17 10.59
N ASP A 368 21.54 -21.61 9.50
CA ASP A 368 21.68 -22.98 8.99
C ASP A 368 23.10 -23.27 8.48
N SER A 369 23.78 -22.27 7.90
CA SER A 369 25.18 -22.38 7.45
C SER A 369 26.21 -22.54 8.54
N SER A 370 25.89 -22.03 9.72
CA SER A 370 26.77 -22.09 10.86
C SER A 370 26.68 -23.41 11.64
N LYS A 371 25.73 -24.30 11.31
CA LYS A 371 25.63 -25.63 11.92
C LYS A 371 26.75 -26.52 11.36
N THR A 372 27.78 -26.79 12.16
CA THR A 372 28.83 -27.76 11.82
C THR A 372 28.22 -29.13 11.54
N PRO A 373 28.64 -29.84 10.46
CA PRO A 373 28.23 -31.21 10.25
C PRO A 373 28.74 -32.04 11.44
N VAL A 374 27.84 -32.74 12.12
CA VAL A 374 28.22 -33.70 13.15
C VAL A 374 28.97 -34.81 12.43
N VAL A 375 30.29 -34.71 12.38
CA VAL A 375 31.16 -35.80 11.94
C VAL A 375 30.97 -36.88 12.99
N GLY A 376 30.13 -37.87 12.69
CA GLY A 376 29.98 -39.06 13.50
C GLY A 376 31.36 -39.68 13.68
N THR A 377 31.92 -39.54 14.88
CA THR A 377 33.14 -40.23 15.27
C THR A 377 32.83 -41.72 15.20
N LYS A 378 33.27 -42.36 14.12
CA LYS A 378 33.29 -43.81 14.02
C LYS A 378 34.28 -44.28 15.09
N ALA A 379 33.76 -44.79 16.20
CA ALA A 379 34.58 -45.35 17.26
C ALA A 379 35.40 -46.54 16.68
N PRO A 380 36.66 -46.70 17.11
CA PRO A 380 37.62 -47.64 16.52
C PRO A 380 37.23 -49.11 16.65
#